data_AF-A0A6N7DZQ4-F1
#
_entry.id   AF-A0A6N7DZQ4-F1
#
_cell.length_a   1.000
_cell.length_b   1.000
_cell.length_c   1.000
_cell.angle_alpha   90.00
_cell.angle_beta   90.00
_cell.angle_gamma   90.00
#
_symmetry.space_group_name_H-M   'P 1'
#
loop_
_entity.id
_entity.type
_entity.pdbx_description
1 polymer ?
#
loop_
_entity_poly.entity_id
_entity_poly.type
_entity_poly.pdbx_seq_one_letter_code
_entity_poly.pdbx_strand_id
1 'polypeptide(L)'
;MNELQQVLIIFAIIVIVGLYFLQKKKFTSSSHQSDSETEATSSGTSIDATKKKADKALNDLGEPHITVSSQTQHRLHVDEEDIPENQLGLSFGEGFEPPKKEPEETVPEIAAADVKYTDGKAEPKKPKHIVIKDETMVAIDGFAADKDDLPDFGVPTEPSKVAAEIAQQKSNVEKTEPQVFALIVMGTEDFLWPKVNQTLQGVGLVSNVNQIFVKKDSMGNEIIRVANLLEPGTFPIEEPTNNDYQTPGVVLILELPTTVKAPAVMHDMIMMARKISQRLNGRLYNAERHLIKESDLQQMRDTAVAYESQALK
;
A
#
# COMPACT_ATOMS: atom_id res chain seq x y z
N MET A 1 -36.55 32.79 32.56
CA MET A 1 -35.14 32.58 32.21
C MET A 1 -34.31 33.31 33.24
N ASN A 2 -33.38 32.63 33.90
CA ASN A 2 -32.68 33.17 35.07
C ASN A 2 -31.68 34.25 34.65
N GLU A 3 -31.58 35.34 35.41
CA GLU A 3 -30.64 36.43 35.13
C GLU A 3 -29.18 35.93 34.99
N LEU A 4 -28.83 34.90 35.75
CA LEU A 4 -27.54 34.20 35.67
C LEU A 4 -27.27 33.61 34.27
N GLN A 5 -28.30 33.11 33.59
CA GLN A 5 -28.17 32.52 32.26
C GLN A 5 -27.98 33.58 31.18
N GLN A 6 -28.61 34.76 31.32
CA GLN A 6 -28.37 35.89 30.43
C GLN A 6 -26.95 36.45 30.56
N VAL A 7 -26.43 36.56 31.79
CA VAL A 7 -25.05 37.03 32.02
C VAL A 7 -24.03 36.06 31.40
N LEU A 8 -24.24 34.75 31.53
CA LEU A 8 -23.36 33.74 30.92
C LEU A 8 -23.39 33.78 29.38
N ILE A 9 -24.56 34.00 28.77
CA ILE A 9 -24.69 34.10 27.31
C ILE A 9 -23.97 35.36 26.79
N ILE A 10 -24.13 36.49 27.47
CA ILE A 10 -23.45 37.74 27.09
C ILE A 10 -21.92 37.58 27.20
N PHE A 11 -21.44 36.95 28.27
CA PHE A 11 -20.01 36.69 28.44
C PHE A 11 -19.45 35.78 27.35
N ALA A 12 -20.17 34.70 27.00
CA ALA A 12 -19.77 33.80 25.92
C ALA A 12 -19.64 34.52 24.56
N ILE A 13 -20.58 35.43 24.24
CA ILE A 13 -20.53 36.22 23.00
C ILE A 13 -19.30 37.14 22.98
N ILE A 14 -19.01 37.81 24.10
CA ILE A 14 -17.84 38.70 24.20
C ILE A 14 -16.52 37.93 24.02
N VAL A 15 -16.41 36.73 24.62
CA VAL A 15 -15.22 35.88 24.49
C VAL A 15 -15.02 35.42 23.04
N ILE A 16 -16.11 35.02 22.35
CA ILE A 16 -16.06 34.59 20.95
C ILE A 16 -15.63 35.73 20.04
N VAL A 17 -16.19 36.93 20.22
CA VAL A 17 -15.81 38.12 19.44
C VAL A 17 -14.36 38.54 19.73
N GLY A 18 -13.92 38.45 20.99
CA GLY A 18 -12.53 38.72 21.40
C GLY A 18 -11.53 37.75 20.75
N LEU A 19 -11.83 36.46 20.75
CA LEU A 19 -11.00 35.44 20.08
C LEU A 19 -10.97 35.61 18.57
N TYR A 20 -12.10 35.96 17.95
CA TYR A 20 -12.18 36.24 16.52
C TYR A 20 -11.30 37.43 16.12
N PHE A 21 -11.27 38.50 16.94
CA PHE A 21 -10.42 39.66 16.68
C PHE A 21 -8.92 39.35 16.90
N LEU A 22 -8.60 38.49 17.87
CA LEU A 22 -7.21 38.04 18.12
C LEU A 22 -6.67 37.17 16.98
N GLN A 23 -7.51 36.32 16.38
CA GLN A 23 -7.11 35.53 15.21
C GLN A 23 -6.86 36.41 13.98
N LYS A 24 -7.65 37.47 13.77
CA LYS A 24 -7.46 38.39 12.64
C LYS A 24 -6.16 39.20 12.73
N LYS A 25 -5.66 39.49 13.94
CA LYS A 25 -4.43 40.27 14.15
C LYS A 25 -3.13 39.46 13.98
N LYS A 26 -3.20 38.11 13.93
CA LYS A 26 -2.01 37.25 13.78
C LYS A 26 -1.57 36.97 12.33
N PHE A 27 -2.32 37.44 11.33
CA PHE A 27 -1.99 37.23 9.90
C PHE A 27 -1.25 38.39 9.23
N THR A 28 -0.81 39.42 9.96
CA THR A 28 -0.02 40.52 9.39
C THR A 28 1.24 40.78 10.22
N SER A 29 2.20 39.85 10.23
CA SER A 29 3.63 40.15 10.50
C SER A 29 4.48 38.89 10.46
N SER A 30 5.06 38.60 9.30
CA SER A 30 6.44 38.10 9.23
C SER A 30 6.99 38.32 7.82
N SER A 31 7.77 39.38 7.65
CA SER A 31 8.72 39.51 6.54
C SER A 31 9.93 40.34 7.01
N HIS A 32 11.02 39.63 7.26
CA HIS A 32 12.42 40.07 7.26
C HIS A 32 13.14 38.96 6.46
N GLN A 33 14.14 39.15 5.59
CA GLN A 33 14.82 40.29 4.98
C GLN A 33 15.87 39.66 4.05
N SER A 34 16.10 40.22 2.84
CA SER A 34 17.44 40.23 2.22
C SER A 34 17.47 41.31 1.15
N ASP A 35 18.49 42.16 1.26
CA ASP A 35 18.72 43.36 0.45
C ASP A 35 19.13 43.05 -1.00
N SER A 36 18.70 43.92 -1.92
CA SER A 36 19.55 44.40 -3.02
C SER A 36 18.89 45.61 -3.68
N GLU A 37 19.66 46.70 -3.71
CA GLU A 37 19.37 47.96 -4.40
C GLU A 37 19.05 47.75 -5.88
N THR A 38 18.12 48.53 -6.44
CA THR A 38 18.35 49.47 -7.56
C THR A 38 17.05 50.22 -7.89
N GLU A 39 17.22 51.50 -8.19
CA GLU A 39 16.22 52.55 -8.40
C GLU A 39 15.24 52.34 -9.59
N ALA A 40 14.16 53.13 -9.50
CA ALA A 40 13.48 53.86 -10.58
C ALA A 40 12.42 53.15 -11.48
N THR A 41 11.16 53.48 -11.13
CA THR A 41 10.07 54.01 -11.99
C THR A 41 9.49 53.24 -13.21
N SER A 42 8.18 53.00 -13.07
CA SER A 42 7.08 53.20 -14.03
C SER A 42 6.87 52.28 -15.26
N SER A 43 5.75 51.56 -15.17
CA SER A 43 4.67 51.39 -16.17
C SER A 43 4.93 50.68 -17.51
N GLY A 44 4.27 49.52 -17.65
CA GLY A 44 3.38 49.23 -18.78
C GLY A 44 3.97 48.60 -20.04
N THR A 45 3.28 47.56 -20.54
CA THR A 45 3.44 46.85 -21.84
C THR A 45 4.34 45.60 -21.77
N SER A 46 3.85 44.44 -21.32
CA SER A 46 3.03 43.44 -22.05
C SER A 46 3.78 42.66 -23.15
N ILE A 47 4.08 41.39 -22.82
CA ILE A 47 4.03 40.17 -23.66
C ILE A 47 5.32 39.68 -24.36
N ASP A 48 6.35 40.49 -24.63
CA ASP A 48 7.51 39.99 -25.41
C ASP A 48 8.66 39.36 -24.58
N ALA A 49 8.71 39.63 -23.27
CA ALA A 49 9.79 39.13 -22.40
C ALA A 49 9.63 37.65 -22.01
N THR A 50 8.40 37.13 -21.99
CA THR A 50 8.12 35.76 -21.55
C THR A 50 8.54 34.72 -22.60
N LYS A 51 8.49 35.09 -23.89
CA LYS A 51 8.86 34.19 -25.00
C LYS A 51 10.37 33.95 -25.05
N LYS A 52 11.17 35.02 -24.99
CA LYS A 52 12.65 34.92 -24.90
C LYS A 52 13.16 34.14 -23.69
N LYS A 53 12.44 34.17 -22.57
CA LYS A 53 12.80 33.43 -21.35
C LYS A 53 12.49 31.93 -21.46
N ALA A 54 11.42 31.57 -22.19
CA ALA A 54 11.07 30.19 -22.49
C ALA A 54 12.00 29.57 -23.55
N ASP A 55 12.35 30.33 -24.60
CA ASP A 55 13.26 29.87 -25.66
C ASP A 55 14.68 29.60 -25.10
N LYS A 56 15.12 30.42 -24.12
CA LYS A 56 16.40 30.22 -23.41
C LYS A 56 16.38 28.99 -22.49
N ALA A 57 15.23 28.68 -21.87
CA ALA A 57 15.08 27.50 -21.02
C ALA A 57 14.95 26.19 -21.83
N LEU A 58 14.43 26.25 -23.06
CA LEU A 58 14.36 25.09 -23.95
C LEU A 58 15.76 24.65 -24.45
N ASN A 59 16.65 25.63 -24.64
CA ASN A 59 18.01 25.39 -25.13
C ASN A 59 18.97 24.88 -24.03
N ASP A 60 18.55 24.94 -22.76
CA ASP A 60 19.32 24.53 -21.57
C ASP A 60 18.97 23.12 -21.07
N LEU A 61 18.08 22.39 -21.75
CA LEU A 61 17.68 21.02 -21.41
C LEU A 61 18.70 19.95 -21.84
N GLY A 62 19.78 20.35 -22.54
CA GLY A 62 20.83 19.47 -23.03
C GLY A 62 22.05 19.35 -22.11
N GLU A 63 22.19 20.21 -21.10
CA GLU A 63 23.33 20.18 -20.19
C GLU A 63 22.92 19.60 -18.82
N PRO A 64 23.54 18.49 -18.38
CA PRO A 64 23.27 17.92 -17.05
C PRO A 64 23.80 18.87 -15.97
N HIS A 65 22.91 19.64 -15.37
CA HIS A 65 23.19 20.63 -14.32
C HIS A 65 23.31 20.02 -12.91
N ILE A 66 23.53 18.71 -12.80
CA ILE A 66 23.91 18.08 -11.54
C ILE A 66 25.44 18.00 -11.53
N THR A 67 26.09 18.91 -10.80
CA THR A 67 27.52 18.80 -10.54
C THR A 67 27.78 17.50 -9.78
N VAL A 68 28.43 16.55 -10.46
CA VAL A 68 28.87 15.30 -9.84
C VAL A 68 29.78 15.63 -8.67
N SER A 69 29.62 14.97 -7.52
CA SER A 69 30.48 15.23 -6.37
C SER A 69 31.95 14.95 -6.73
N SER A 70 32.88 15.65 -6.08
CA SER A 70 34.32 15.45 -6.28
C SER A 70 34.75 13.99 -6.06
N GLN A 71 34.06 13.25 -5.18
CA GLN A 71 34.30 11.82 -4.97
C GLN A 71 33.90 10.96 -6.17
N THR A 72 32.83 11.32 -6.88
CA THR A 72 32.39 10.58 -8.07
C THR A 72 33.30 10.85 -9.26
N GLN A 73 33.80 12.08 -9.43
CA GLN A 73 34.79 12.39 -10.47
C GLN A 73 36.08 11.59 -10.27
N HIS A 74 36.53 11.45 -9.01
CA HIS A 74 37.75 10.70 -8.69
C HIS A 74 37.64 9.19 -8.95
N ARG A 75 36.42 8.67 -9.07
CA ARG A 75 36.13 7.24 -9.33
C ARG A 75 35.92 6.94 -10.82
N LEU A 76 35.62 7.97 -11.61
CA LEU A 76 35.50 7.88 -13.07
C LEU A 76 36.85 8.07 -13.77
N HIS A 77 37.80 8.77 -13.14
CA HIS A 77 39.20 8.83 -13.55
C HIS A 77 40.02 7.82 -12.73
N VAL A 78 39.81 6.53 -13.00
CA VAL A 78 40.80 5.51 -12.67
C VAL A 78 41.41 5.11 -14.00
N ASP A 79 42.65 5.52 -14.22
CA ASP A 79 43.43 5.12 -15.38
C ASP A 79 43.54 3.59 -15.42
N GLU A 80 43.34 3.02 -16.60
CA GLU A 80 43.18 1.58 -16.88
C GLU A 80 44.48 0.76 -16.68
N GLU A 81 45.47 1.28 -15.95
CA GLU A 81 46.80 0.67 -15.83
C GLU A 81 47.14 0.13 -14.42
N ASP A 82 46.28 0.24 -13.41
CA ASP A 82 46.57 -0.25 -12.05
C ASP A 82 45.42 -1.07 -11.42
N ILE A 83 44.95 -2.10 -12.13
CA ILE A 83 44.07 -3.12 -11.54
C ILE A 83 44.92 -4.36 -11.20
N PRO A 84 45.09 -4.72 -9.92
CA PRO A 84 45.79 -5.96 -9.56
C PRO A 84 45.02 -7.19 -10.08
N GLU A 85 45.73 -8.08 -10.78
CA GLU A 85 45.22 -9.27 -11.51
C GLU A 85 44.46 -10.31 -10.65
N ASN A 86 44.30 -10.10 -9.35
CA ASN A 86 43.71 -11.07 -8.43
C ASN A 86 42.18 -10.92 -8.22
N GLN A 87 41.48 -10.06 -8.97
CA GLN A 87 40.01 -9.94 -8.93
C GLN A 87 39.27 -10.34 -10.23
N LEU A 88 39.96 -10.79 -11.28
CA LEU A 88 39.31 -11.33 -12.48
C LEU A 88 39.20 -12.86 -12.39
N GLY A 89 38.40 -13.32 -11.44
CA GLY A 89 38.19 -14.74 -11.15
C GLY A 89 36.72 -15.13 -11.17
N LEU A 90 35.99 -14.81 -12.25
CA LEU A 90 34.72 -15.46 -12.58
C LEU A 90 34.78 -15.92 -14.04
N SER A 91 35.35 -17.10 -14.25
CA SER A 91 35.25 -17.83 -15.51
C SER A 91 33.80 -18.27 -15.70
N PHE A 92 33.00 -17.44 -16.35
CA PHE A 92 31.75 -17.90 -16.96
C PHE A 92 32.13 -18.67 -18.23
N GLY A 93 31.75 -19.95 -18.23
CA GLY A 93 32.05 -20.92 -19.26
C GLY A 93 31.56 -20.48 -20.65
N GLU A 94 32.44 -20.76 -21.59
CA GLU A 94 32.24 -21.04 -23.01
C GLU A 94 30.79 -21.39 -23.41
N GLY A 95 30.24 -20.60 -24.35
CA GLY A 95 29.09 -20.99 -25.16
C GLY A 95 27.89 -20.04 -25.12
N PHE A 96 27.99 -18.88 -25.76
CA PHE A 96 26.82 -18.26 -26.40
C PHE A 96 27.28 -17.31 -27.52
N GLU A 97 27.35 -17.81 -28.75
CA GLU A 97 27.57 -17.00 -29.95
C GLU A 97 26.23 -16.36 -30.39
N PRO A 98 26.15 -15.04 -30.59
CA PRO A 98 24.99 -14.41 -31.21
C PRO A 98 25.02 -14.57 -32.74
N PRO A 99 23.90 -14.89 -33.41
CA PRO A 99 23.89 -15.10 -34.86
C PRO A 99 24.03 -13.79 -35.64
N LYS A 100 24.78 -13.93 -36.75
CA LYS A 100 25.19 -12.93 -37.74
C LYS A 100 24.02 -12.47 -38.62
N LYS A 101 23.96 -11.16 -38.91
CA LYS A 101 23.03 -10.51 -39.85
C LYS A 101 23.57 -10.53 -41.28
N GLU A 102 22.68 -10.77 -42.26
CA GLU A 102 22.55 -10.21 -43.64
C GLU A 102 21.75 -11.19 -44.54
N PRO A 103 21.16 -10.80 -45.69
CA PRO A 103 20.41 -9.58 -46.07
C PRO A 103 19.02 -9.90 -46.73
N GLU A 104 18.33 -8.86 -47.21
CA GLU A 104 16.95 -8.78 -47.75
C GLU A 104 16.57 -9.70 -48.92
N GLU A 105 15.28 -10.09 -49.01
CA GLU A 105 14.52 -10.14 -50.28
C GLU A 105 12.97 -10.15 -50.09
N THR A 106 12.35 -9.09 -50.62
CA THR A 106 11.03 -8.94 -51.27
C THR A 106 9.73 -9.56 -50.72
N VAL A 107 8.73 -8.70 -50.46
CA VAL A 107 7.29 -9.04 -50.45
C VAL A 107 6.54 -8.04 -51.35
N PRO A 108 5.65 -8.47 -52.28
CA PRO A 108 4.90 -7.55 -53.12
C PRO A 108 3.57 -7.09 -52.50
N GLU A 109 3.20 -5.92 -52.98
CA GLU A 109 2.02 -5.06 -52.81
C GLU A 109 0.65 -5.70 -53.09
N ILE A 110 -0.36 -5.35 -52.27
CA ILE A 110 -1.76 -5.22 -52.73
C ILE A 110 -2.55 -4.22 -51.86
N ALA A 111 -2.74 -3.04 -52.46
CA ALA A 111 -3.94 -2.20 -52.59
C ALA A 111 -4.94 -2.02 -51.43
N ALA A 112 -5.20 -0.72 -51.19
CA ALA A 112 -6.21 -0.12 -50.33
C ALA A 112 -7.66 -0.25 -50.84
N ALA A 113 -8.62 -0.19 -49.90
CA ALA A 113 -9.94 0.39 -50.15
C ALA A 113 -10.56 0.93 -48.84
N ASP A 114 -10.96 2.20 -48.90
CA ASP A 114 -11.59 3.05 -47.88
C ASP A 114 -12.90 2.51 -47.27
N VAL A 115 -13.15 2.80 -45.98
CA VAL A 115 -14.51 3.11 -45.50
C VAL A 115 -14.50 4.22 -44.45
N LYS A 116 -15.25 5.28 -44.75
CA LYS A 116 -15.50 6.51 -43.97
C LYS A 116 -16.26 6.26 -42.67
N TYR A 117 -15.95 7.09 -41.67
CA TYR A 117 -16.77 7.34 -40.48
C TYR A 117 -17.94 8.27 -40.80
N THR A 118 -19.14 7.93 -40.33
CA THR A 118 -20.19 8.91 -40.02
C THR A 118 -20.83 8.59 -38.68
N ASP A 119 -21.07 9.67 -37.95
CA ASP A 119 -21.50 9.86 -36.56
C ASP A 119 -22.91 9.31 -36.24
N GLY A 120 -23.16 8.95 -34.97
CA GLY A 120 -24.45 8.41 -34.53
C GLY A 120 -24.51 7.89 -33.08
N LYS A 121 -24.67 8.81 -32.14
CA LYS A 121 -25.05 8.68 -30.70
C LYS A 121 -26.05 7.53 -30.37
N ALA A 122 -25.70 6.58 -29.48
CA ALA A 122 -26.65 5.80 -28.66
C ALA A 122 -25.99 4.94 -27.54
N GLU A 123 -26.70 4.83 -26.41
CA GLU A 123 -26.39 4.25 -25.08
C GLU A 123 -25.93 2.76 -25.00
N PRO A 124 -25.31 2.33 -23.88
CA PRO A 124 -24.74 0.99 -23.73
C PRO A 124 -25.82 -0.10 -23.59
N LYS A 125 -25.88 -1.02 -24.57
CA LYS A 125 -26.79 -2.18 -24.54
C LYS A 125 -26.11 -3.40 -23.90
N LYS A 126 -26.76 -3.94 -22.86
CA LYS A 126 -26.43 -5.19 -22.15
C LYS A 126 -26.45 -6.39 -23.13
N PRO A 127 -25.60 -7.42 -22.95
CA PRO A 127 -25.53 -8.53 -23.89
C PRO A 127 -26.81 -9.36 -23.87
N LYS A 128 -27.48 -9.48 -25.02
CA LYS A 128 -28.63 -10.36 -25.23
C LYS A 128 -28.13 -11.76 -25.56
N HIS A 129 -28.51 -12.74 -24.75
CA HIS A 129 -28.30 -14.16 -24.99
C HIS A 129 -29.06 -14.58 -26.27
N ILE A 130 -28.34 -15.01 -27.30
CA ILE A 130 -28.91 -15.52 -28.55
C ILE A 130 -29.07 -17.03 -28.38
N VAL A 131 -30.32 -17.48 -28.26
CA VAL A 131 -30.66 -18.91 -28.32
C VAL A 131 -30.96 -19.26 -29.77
N ILE A 132 -30.09 -20.03 -30.41
CA ILE A 132 -30.34 -20.61 -31.72
C ILE A 132 -31.29 -21.79 -31.49
N LYS A 133 -32.55 -21.66 -31.91
CA LYS A 133 -33.50 -22.77 -31.99
C LYS A 133 -33.47 -23.32 -33.40
N ASP A 134 -32.99 -24.55 -33.54
CA ASP A 134 -33.11 -25.32 -34.77
C ASP A 134 -34.40 -26.17 -34.70
N GLU A 135 -35.24 -26.09 -35.73
CA GLU A 135 -36.59 -26.67 -35.76
C GLU A 135 -36.62 -28.16 -36.18
N THR A 136 -35.47 -28.83 -36.29
CA THR A 136 -35.42 -30.26 -36.64
C THR A 136 -35.07 -31.20 -35.49
N MET A 137 -35.04 -30.74 -34.23
CA MET A 137 -34.85 -31.65 -33.08
C MET A 137 -36.17 -32.25 -32.61
N VAL A 138 -36.44 -33.49 -33.03
CA VAL A 138 -37.51 -34.34 -32.47
C VAL A 138 -36.99 -34.98 -31.18
N ALA A 139 -37.70 -34.80 -30.08
CA ALA A 139 -37.44 -35.54 -28.85
C ALA A 139 -37.78 -37.01 -29.08
N ILE A 140 -36.77 -37.88 -29.00
CA ILE A 140 -36.97 -39.32 -28.93
C ILE A 140 -37.54 -39.65 -27.55
N ASP A 141 -38.86 -39.78 -27.46
CA ASP A 141 -39.52 -40.30 -26.27
C ASP A 141 -39.29 -41.81 -26.21
N GLY A 142 -38.51 -42.29 -25.22
CA GLY A 142 -38.30 -43.73 -25.02
C GLY A 142 -36.90 -44.22 -24.64
N PHE A 143 -35.92 -43.37 -24.36
CA PHE A 143 -34.66 -43.81 -23.73
C PHE A 143 -34.69 -43.52 -22.22
N ALA A 144 -35.19 -44.48 -21.45
CA ALA A 144 -34.81 -44.57 -20.05
C ALA A 144 -33.38 -45.11 -20.03
N ALA A 145 -32.41 -44.25 -19.71
CA ALA A 145 -31.07 -44.73 -19.40
C ALA A 145 -31.15 -45.55 -18.12
N ASP A 146 -30.84 -46.85 -18.20
CA ASP A 146 -30.57 -47.65 -17.02
C ASP A 146 -29.49 -46.96 -16.19
N LYS A 147 -29.74 -46.83 -14.88
CA LYS A 147 -28.88 -46.07 -13.95
C LYS A 147 -27.51 -46.73 -13.72
N ASP A 148 -27.24 -47.84 -14.38
CA ASP A 148 -26.06 -48.68 -14.15
C ASP A 148 -24.90 -48.40 -15.13
N ASP A 149 -25.08 -47.48 -16.09
CA ASP A 149 -24.08 -47.20 -17.13
C ASP A 149 -23.69 -45.70 -17.22
N LEU A 150 -23.72 -45.00 -16.07
CA LEU A 150 -23.04 -43.71 -15.96
C LEU A 150 -21.58 -43.96 -15.55
N PRO A 151 -20.58 -43.50 -16.32
CA PRO A 151 -19.21 -43.49 -15.84
C PRO A 151 -19.12 -42.59 -14.60
N ASP A 152 -18.70 -43.19 -13.49
CA ASP A 152 -18.42 -42.50 -12.24
C ASP A 152 -17.20 -41.59 -12.44
N PHE A 153 -17.47 -40.32 -12.81
CA PHE A 153 -16.48 -39.26 -12.79
C PHE A 153 -16.18 -38.93 -11.32
N GLY A 154 -15.39 -39.82 -10.70
CA GLY A 154 -15.11 -39.93 -9.27
C GLY A 154 -15.26 -38.62 -8.50
N VAL A 155 -16.46 -38.42 -7.96
CA VAL A 155 -16.63 -37.56 -6.78
C VAL A 155 -16.38 -38.51 -5.61
N PRO A 156 -15.25 -38.41 -4.90
CA PRO A 156 -14.95 -39.33 -3.82
C PRO A 156 -16.10 -39.32 -2.79
N THR A 157 -16.80 -40.46 -2.68
CA THR A 157 -17.90 -40.69 -1.72
C THR A 157 -17.38 -41.03 -0.32
N GLU A 158 -16.05 -41.12 -0.16
CA GLU A 158 -15.41 -41.11 1.14
C GLU A 158 -15.15 -39.66 1.56
N PRO A 159 -15.42 -39.27 2.83
CA PRO A 159 -15.04 -37.96 3.31
C PRO A 159 -13.53 -37.82 3.12
N SER A 160 -13.16 -37.06 2.08
CA SER A 160 -11.78 -36.75 1.77
C SER A 160 -11.09 -36.32 3.05
N LYS A 161 -9.84 -36.76 3.27
CA LYS A 161 -9.01 -36.32 4.40
C LYS A 161 -9.00 -34.80 4.55
N VAL A 162 -9.27 -34.07 3.46
CA VAL A 162 -9.46 -32.62 3.39
C VAL A 162 -10.71 -32.15 4.16
N ALA A 163 -11.86 -32.82 4.07
CA ALA A 163 -13.06 -32.48 4.82
C ALA A 163 -12.92 -32.84 6.32
N ALA A 164 -12.23 -33.94 6.62
CA ALA A 164 -11.87 -34.31 7.99
C ALA A 164 -10.81 -33.35 8.59
N GLU A 165 -9.83 -32.87 7.80
CA GLU A 165 -8.87 -31.82 8.20
C GLU A 165 -9.57 -30.49 8.45
N ILE A 166 -10.53 -30.09 7.62
CA ILE A 166 -11.31 -28.84 7.81
C ILE A 166 -12.20 -28.94 9.06
N ALA A 167 -12.78 -30.12 9.34
CA ALA A 167 -13.56 -30.34 10.56
C ALA A 167 -12.68 -30.41 11.82
N GLN A 168 -11.50 -31.04 11.74
CA GLN A 168 -10.51 -31.08 12.82
C GLN A 168 -9.88 -29.70 13.07
N GLN A 169 -9.66 -28.88 12.04
CA GLN A 169 -9.19 -27.50 12.18
C GLN A 169 -10.20 -26.61 12.91
N LYS A 170 -11.51 -26.87 12.79
CA LYS A 170 -12.52 -26.14 13.58
C LYS A 170 -12.63 -26.64 15.02
N SER A 171 -12.53 -27.95 15.26
CA SER A 171 -12.65 -28.50 16.61
C SER A 171 -11.41 -28.30 17.47
N ASN A 172 -10.24 -28.08 16.87
CA ASN A 172 -8.99 -27.88 17.59
C ASN A 172 -8.82 -26.47 18.17
N VAL A 173 -9.60 -25.52 17.66
CA VAL A 173 -9.59 -24.10 18.07
C VAL A 173 -10.24 -23.89 19.44
N GLU A 174 -11.11 -24.79 19.91
CA GLU A 174 -11.85 -24.61 21.17
C GLU A 174 -11.09 -25.03 22.44
N LYS A 175 -9.95 -25.71 22.32
CA LYS A 175 -9.30 -26.38 23.46
C LYS A 175 -8.14 -25.59 24.09
N THR A 176 -7.73 -24.47 23.50
CA THR A 176 -6.56 -23.69 23.94
C THR A 176 -7.00 -22.35 24.53
N GLU A 177 -6.34 -21.92 25.60
CA GLU A 177 -6.59 -20.63 26.22
C GLU A 177 -6.32 -19.48 25.22
N PRO A 178 -7.08 -18.38 25.27
CA PRO A 178 -6.86 -17.24 24.38
C PRO A 178 -5.53 -16.56 24.72
N GLN A 179 -4.69 -16.29 23.72
CA GLN A 179 -3.40 -15.64 23.90
C GLN A 179 -3.26 -14.41 23.01
N VAL A 180 -2.88 -13.28 23.59
CA VAL A 180 -2.74 -12.00 22.90
C VAL A 180 -1.28 -11.59 22.82
N PHE A 181 -0.84 -11.20 21.62
CA PHE A 181 0.48 -10.64 21.37
C PHE A 181 0.33 -9.20 20.89
N ALA A 182 1.20 -8.31 21.37
CA ALA A 182 1.21 -6.91 20.98
C ALA A 182 2.63 -6.45 20.66
N LEU A 183 2.77 -5.70 19.56
CA LEU A 183 3.99 -4.99 19.18
C LEU A 183 3.65 -3.53 18.94
N ILE A 184 4.44 -2.65 19.53
CA ILE A 184 4.26 -1.21 19.43
C ILE A 184 5.35 -0.65 18.52
N VAL A 185 4.99 0.23 17.59
CA VAL A 185 5.95 0.99 16.78
C VAL A 185 5.82 2.46 17.14
N MET A 186 6.88 3.04 17.71
CA MET A 186 6.92 4.46 18.12
C MET A 186 8.09 5.20 17.47
N GLY A 187 7.86 6.47 17.14
CA GLY A 187 8.88 7.37 16.62
C GLY A 187 9.64 8.09 17.74
N THR A 188 10.73 8.75 17.38
CA THR A 188 11.31 9.80 18.25
C THR A 188 10.48 11.07 18.24
N GLU A 189 9.77 11.30 17.13
CA GLU A 189 8.81 12.37 16.92
C GLU A 189 7.48 11.74 16.50
N ASP A 190 6.39 12.51 16.64
CA ASP A 190 5.08 12.04 16.24
C ASP A 190 4.99 11.88 14.71
N PHE A 191 4.31 10.82 14.27
CA PHE A 191 4.13 10.51 12.87
C PHE A 191 2.95 11.29 12.28
N LEU A 192 3.16 11.92 11.14
CA LEU A 192 2.10 12.55 10.35
C LEU A 192 1.12 11.51 9.81
N TRP A 193 -0.18 11.76 9.97
CA TRP A 193 -1.24 10.86 9.55
C TRP A 193 -1.15 10.41 8.08
N PRO A 194 -0.95 11.30 7.09
CA PRO A 194 -0.88 10.87 5.70
C PRO A 194 0.21 9.82 5.46
N LYS A 195 1.35 9.95 6.17
CA LYS A 195 2.47 9.01 6.08
C LYS A 195 2.15 7.68 6.75
N VAL A 196 1.48 7.71 7.90
CA VAL A 196 1.00 6.51 8.62
C VAL A 196 -0.01 5.76 7.76
N ASN A 197 -1.05 6.45 7.28
CA ASN A 197 -2.09 5.87 6.43
C ASN A 197 -1.50 5.21 5.17
N GLN A 198 -0.62 5.92 4.44
CA GLN A 198 0.06 5.37 3.26
C GLN A 198 0.89 4.13 3.63
N THR A 199 1.59 4.15 4.77
CA THR A 199 2.42 3.03 5.21
C THR A 199 1.59 1.81 5.56
N LEU A 200 0.49 1.97 6.31
CA LEU A 200 -0.39 0.86 6.71
C LEU A 200 -1.06 0.23 5.48
N GLN A 201 -1.60 1.03 4.57
CA GLN A 201 -2.15 0.54 3.30
C GLN A 201 -1.08 -0.15 2.45
N GLY A 202 0.12 0.42 2.35
CA GLY A 202 1.25 -0.15 1.60
C GLY A 202 1.85 -1.43 2.20
N VAL A 203 1.44 -1.84 3.41
CA VAL A 203 1.77 -3.16 3.99
C VAL A 203 0.67 -4.20 3.68
N GLY A 204 -0.45 -3.77 3.09
CA GLY A 204 -1.59 -4.62 2.76
C GLY A 204 -2.66 -4.68 3.86
N LEU A 205 -2.70 -3.70 4.76
CA LEU A 205 -3.73 -3.58 5.77
C LEU A 205 -4.95 -2.83 5.21
N VAL A 206 -6.14 -3.25 5.61
CA VAL A 206 -7.42 -2.67 5.17
C VAL A 206 -8.13 -2.06 6.38
N SER A 207 -8.70 -0.87 6.22
CA SER A 207 -9.49 -0.23 7.26
C SER A 207 -10.82 -0.97 7.50
N ASN A 208 -11.26 -1.01 8.76
CA ASN A 208 -12.54 -1.55 9.17
C ASN A 208 -13.53 -0.44 9.59
N VAL A 209 -14.79 -0.80 9.85
CA VAL A 209 -15.86 0.06 10.38
C VAL A 209 -15.47 0.68 11.72
N ASN A 210 -14.67 -0.03 12.53
CA ASN A 210 -14.18 0.45 13.83
C ASN A 210 -13.03 1.47 13.70
N GLN A 211 -12.78 1.99 12.50
CA GLN A 211 -11.72 2.96 12.22
C GLN A 211 -10.30 2.49 12.62
N ILE A 212 -10.06 1.19 12.58
CA ILE A 212 -8.73 0.56 12.76
C ILE A 212 -8.33 -0.16 11.48
N PHE A 213 -7.05 -0.51 11.35
CA PHE A 213 -6.55 -1.32 10.25
C PHE A 213 -6.52 -2.80 10.64
N VAL A 214 -6.86 -3.67 9.70
CA VAL A 214 -6.86 -5.12 9.90
C VAL A 214 -6.18 -5.80 8.72
N LYS A 215 -5.39 -6.84 9.00
CA LYS A 215 -4.98 -7.81 7.99
C LYS A 215 -6.08 -8.86 7.90
N LYS A 216 -6.57 -9.08 6.69
CA LYS A 216 -7.53 -10.15 6.39
C LYS A 216 -6.82 -11.34 5.76
N ASP A 217 -7.27 -12.53 6.07
CA ASP A 217 -6.90 -13.76 5.36
C ASP A 217 -7.63 -13.84 4.00
N SER A 218 -7.27 -14.82 3.18
CA SER A 218 -7.88 -15.15 1.89
C SER A 218 -9.39 -15.37 1.99
N MET A 219 -9.87 -15.84 3.15
CA MET A 219 -11.30 -16.01 3.44
C MET A 219 -11.99 -14.74 3.97
N GLY A 220 -11.27 -13.62 4.11
CA GLY A 220 -11.80 -12.36 4.62
C GLY A 220 -11.81 -12.21 6.14
N ASN A 221 -11.36 -13.22 6.89
CA ASN A 221 -11.29 -13.19 8.36
C ASN A 221 -10.15 -12.29 8.85
N GLU A 222 -10.39 -11.54 9.92
CA GLU A 222 -9.39 -10.65 10.53
C GLU A 222 -8.39 -11.47 11.35
N ILE A 223 -7.10 -11.36 11.01
CA ILE A 223 -6.03 -12.10 11.70
C ILE A 223 -5.13 -11.21 12.55
N ILE A 224 -4.88 -9.97 12.13
CA ILE A 224 -4.02 -9.02 12.84
C ILE A 224 -4.70 -7.66 12.82
N ARG A 225 -4.81 -7.02 13.98
CA ARG A 225 -5.38 -5.68 14.14
C ARG A 225 -4.25 -4.67 14.33
N VAL A 226 -4.41 -3.48 13.78
CA VAL A 226 -3.48 -2.36 13.95
C VAL A 226 -4.27 -1.13 14.36
N ALA A 227 -3.98 -0.65 15.56
CA ALA A 227 -4.65 0.46 16.20
C ALA A 227 -3.68 1.62 16.42
N ASN A 228 -4.25 2.78 16.70
CA ASN A 228 -3.49 3.95 17.12
C ASN A 228 -3.00 3.77 18.56
N LEU A 229 -1.81 4.26 18.87
CA LEU A 229 -1.30 4.25 20.24
C LEU A 229 -2.05 5.24 21.15
N LEU A 230 -2.61 6.32 20.60
CA LEU A 230 -3.44 7.27 21.35
C LEU A 230 -4.86 6.75 21.53
N GLU A 231 -5.42 6.94 22.72
CA GLU A 231 -6.83 6.65 23.00
C GLU A 231 -7.73 7.57 22.17
N PRO A 232 -8.80 7.04 21.53
CA PRO A 232 -9.44 5.73 21.76
C PRO A 232 -8.87 4.55 20.92
N GLY A 233 -7.74 4.73 20.24
CA GLY A 233 -7.11 3.68 19.42
C GLY A 233 -7.56 3.66 17.95
N THR A 234 -8.38 4.63 17.54
CA THR A 234 -8.90 4.74 16.16
C THR A 234 -8.08 5.72 15.31
N PHE A 235 -8.28 5.64 14.00
CA PHE A 235 -7.67 6.50 13.01
C PHE A 235 -8.71 7.31 12.23
N PRO A 236 -8.41 8.57 11.84
CA PRO A 236 -9.30 9.39 11.03
C PRO A 236 -9.29 8.96 9.55
N ILE A 237 -9.97 7.85 9.23
CA ILE A 237 -9.97 7.24 7.88
C ILE A 237 -10.89 7.99 6.90
N GLU A 238 -11.93 8.66 7.39
CA GLU A 238 -12.90 9.37 6.54
C GLU A 238 -12.28 10.58 5.82
N GLU A 239 -11.21 11.14 6.38
CA GLU A 239 -10.47 12.26 5.81
C GLU A 239 -8.97 11.95 5.79
N PRO A 240 -8.50 11.19 4.77
CA PRO A 240 -7.08 10.84 4.64
C PRO A 240 -6.18 12.08 4.44
N THR A 241 -6.76 13.27 4.24
CA THR A 241 -6.09 14.56 4.00
C THR A 241 -5.87 15.38 5.28
N ASN A 242 -6.20 14.87 6.47
CA ASN A 242 -5.95 15.58 7.72
C ASN A 242 -4.45 15.67 8.02
N ASN A 243 -3.80 16.69 7.44
CA ASN A 243 -2.35 16.93 7.54
C ASN A 243 -1.89 17.28 8.96
N ASP A 244 -2.81 17.80 9.78
CA ASP A 244 -2.49 18.22 11.15
C ASP A 244 -2.56 17.05 12.14
N TYR A 245 -3.17 15.91 11.77
CA TYR A 245 -3.25 14.77 12.68
C TYR A 245 -1.89 14.09 12.82
N GLN A 246 -1.46 13.94 14.06
CA GLN A 246 -0.20 13.31 14.42
C GLN A 246 -0.46 12.18 15.40
N THR A 247 0.29 11.10 15.26
CA THR A 247 0.25 9.97 16.18
C THR A 247 1.66 9.58 16.63
N PRO A 248 1.89 9.39 17.94
CA PRO A 248 3.17 8.96 18.48
C PRO A 248 3.55 7.53 18.03
N GLY A 249 2.57 6.72 17.62
CA GLY A 249 2.84 5.35 17.25
C GLY A 249 1.61 4.52 16.90
N VAL A 250 1.87 3.29 16.48
CA VAL A 250 0.84 2.31 16.15
C VAL A 250 1.08 1.02 16.93
N VAL A 251 -0.01 0.32 17.25
CA VAL A 251 0.03 -0.94 17.99
C VAL A 251 -0.51 -2.05 17.10
N LEU A 252 0.29 -3.07 16.84
CA LEU A 252 -0.13 -4.30 16.18
C LEU A 252 -0.54 -5.31 17.24
N ILE A 253 -1.70 -5.93 17.07
CA ILE A 253 -2.30 -6.86 18.01
C ILE A 253 -2.68 -8.14 17.26
N LEU A 254 -2.30 -9.28 17.81
CA LEU A 254 -2.65 -10.62 17.34
C LEU A 254 -3.32 -11.37 18.49
N GLU A 255 -4.53 -11.87 18.23
CA GLU A 255 -5.30 -12.67 19.18
C GLU A 255 -5.38 -14.09 18.65
N LEU A 256 -4.80 -15.05 19.37
CA LEU A 256 -4.96 -16.47 19.09
C LEU A 256 -6.13 -17.02 19.92
N PRO A 257 -6.92 -17.94 19.37
CA PRO A 257 -6.74 -18.61 18.08
C PRO A 257 -7.23 -17.79 16.86
N THR A 258 -6.54 -17.91 15.73
CA THR A 258 -6.94 -17.34 14.43
C THR A 258 -7.29 -18.42 13.42
N THR A 259 -7.91 -18.06 12.30
CA THR A 259 -8.17 -18.97 11.18
C THR A 259 -6.92 -19.50 10.49
N VAL A 260 -5.79 -18.81 10.65
CA VAL A 260 -4.48 -19.21 10.14
C VAL A 260 -3.62 -19.73 11.29
N LYS A 261 -2.69 -20.66 10.98
CA LYS A 261 -1.73 -21.25 11.92
C LYS A 261 -0.94 -20.20 12.71
N ALA A 262 -0.78 -20.41 14.02
CA ALA A 262 -0.21 -19.42 14.94
C ALA A 262 1.23 -19.00 14.56
N PRO A 263 2.16 -19.92 14.21
CA PRO A 263 3.51 -19.54 13.78
C PRO A 263 3.54 -18.72 12.50
N ALA A 264 2.62 -18.98 11.57
CA ALA A 264 2.53 -18.25 10.31
C ALA A 264 2.04 -16.81 10.53
N VAL A 265 0.96 -16.63 11.31
CA VAL A 265 0.45 -15.29 11.63
C VAL A 265 1.43 -14.50 12.49
N MET A 266 2.12 -15.17 13.42
CA MET A 266 3.17 -14.55 14.23
C MET A 266 4.32 -14.03 13.35
N HIS A 267 4.80 -14.84 12.41
CA HIS A 267 5.83 -14.41 11.46
C HIS A 267 5.37 -13.18 10.65
N ASP A 268 4.14 -13.22 10.14
CA ASP A 268 3.52 -12.11 9.41
C ASP A 268 3.43 -10.84 10.26
N MET A 269 3.00 -10.94 11.52
CA MET A 269 2.93 -9.81 12.45
C MET A 269 4.30 -9.17 12.64
N ILE A 270 5.35 -9.97 12.87
CA ILE A 270 6.72 -9.47 13.05
C ILE A 270 7.24 -8.80 11.77
N MET A 271 7.00 -9.40 10.60
CA MET A 271 7.41 -8.83 9.32
C MET A 271 6.69 -7.52 9.02
N MET A 272 5.40 -7.42 9.33
CA MET A 272 4.65 -6.18 9.19
C MET A 272 5.15 -5.10 10.15
N ALA A 273 5.35 -5.43 11.43
CA ALA A 273 5.88 -4.49 12.41
C ALA A 273 7.22 -3.90 11.96
N ARG A 274 8.14 -4.75 11.47
CA ARG A 274 9.42 -4.31 10.89
C ARG A 274 9.25 -3.40 9.69
N LYS A 275 8.39 -3.75 8.73
CA LYS A 275 8.12 -2.92 7.54
C LYS A 275 7.54 -1.56 7.91
N ILE A 276 6.61 -1.52 8.88
CA ILE A 276 6.00 -0.28 9.36
C ILE A 276 7.06 0.59 10.05
N SER A 277 7.85 0.01 10.95
CA SER A 277 8.94 0.72 11.63
C SER A 277 9.96 1.30 10.66
N GLN A 278 10.38 0.55 9.65
CA GLN A 278 11.32 1.06 8.64
C GLN A 278 10.73 2.22 7.84
N ARG A 279 9.46 2.16 7.46
CA ARG A 279 8.79 3.20 6.64
C ARG A 279 8.43 4.47 7.40
N LEU A 280 8.18 4.34 8.71
CA LEU A 280 7.90 5.46 9.61
C LEU A 280 9.14 5.93 10.36
N ASN A 281 10.32 5.33 10.13
CA ASN A 281 11.54 5.60 10.89
C ASN A 281 11.35 5.42 12.41
N GLY A 282 10.45 4.51 12.81
CA GLY A 282 10.15 4.18 14.20
C GLY A 282 10.98 3.02 14.74
N ARG A 283 10.89 2.78 16.04
CA ARG A 283 11.47 1.64 16.75
C ARG A 283 10.37 0.70 17.25
N LEU A 284 10.70 -0.59 17.37
CA LEU A 284 9.78 -1.62 17.89
C LEU A 284 9.91 -1.72 19.40
N TYR A 285 8.76 -1.79 20.07
CA TYR A 285 8.64 -1.98 21.50
C TYR A 285 7.66 -3.11 21.81
N ASN A 286 7.85 -3.73 22.96
CA ASN A 286 6.92 -4.73 23.48
C ASN A 286 5.71 -4.04 24.13
N ALA A 287 4.76 -4.83 24.64
CA ALA A 287 3.58 -4.31 25.34
C ALA A 287 3.92 -3.44 26.56
N GLU A 288 5.06 -3.69 27.21
CA GLU A 288 5.57 -2.94 28.36
C GLU A 288 6.39 -1.69 27.96
N ARG A 289 6.48 -1.37 26.65
CA ARG A 289 7.28 -0.28 26.08
C ARG A 289 8.80 -0.45 26.25
N HIS A 290 9.28 -1.67 26.44
CA HIS A 290 10.70 -2.00 26.32
C HIS A 290 11.09 -2.20 24.85
N LEU A 291 12.27 -1.72 24.47
CA LEU A 291 12.79 -1.87 23.11
C LEU A 291 12.95 -3.37 22.79
N ILE A 292 12.30 -3.80 21.70
CA ILE A 292 12.32 -5.20 21.25
C ILE A 292 13.72 -5.58 20.76
N LYS A 293 14.24 -6.70 21.26
CA LYS A 293 15.44 -7.37 20.76
C LYS A 293 15.07 -8.54 19.86
N GLU A 294 16.05 -9.03 19.10
CA GLU A 294 15.82 -10.22 18.25
C GLU A 294 15.51 -11.47 19.10
N SER A 295 16.06 -11.57 20.32
CA SER A 295 15.74 -12.63 21.27
C SER A 295 14.25 -12.66 21.61
N ASP A 296 13.65 -11.49 21.81
CA ASP A 296 12.26 -11.35 22.22
C ASP A 296 11.34 -11.76 21.07
N LEU A 297 11.68 -11.34 19.84
CA LEU A 297 10.97 -11.78 18.63
C LEU A 297 11.08 -13.28 18.41
N GLN A 298 12.24 -13.89 18.71
CA GLN A 298 12.41 -15.33 18.61
C GLN A 298 11.55 -16.05 19.66
N GLN A 299 11.53 -15.57 20.91
CA GLN A 299 10.66 -16.12 21.95
C GLN A 299 9.18 -16.03 21.56
N MET A 300 8.74 -14.95 20.91
CA MET A 300 7.37 -14.83 20.40
C MET A 300 7.06 -15.91 19.34
N ARG A 301 8.00 -16.19 18.42
CA ARG A 301 7.87 -17.29 17.44
C ARG A 301 7.78 -18.65 18.13
N ASP A 302 8.67 -18.90 19.08
CA ASP A 302 8.72 -20.17 19.80
C ASP A 302 7.44 -20.40 20.63
N THR A 303 6.91 -19.32 21.25
CA THR A 303 5.63 -19.36 21.97
C THR A 303 4.47 -19.70 21.04
N ALA A 304 4.43 -19.12 19.84
CA ALA A 304 3.40 -19.42 18.86
C ALA A 304 3.46 -20.88 18.35
N VAL A 305 4.66 -21.45 18.22
CA VAL A 305 4.84 -22.88 17.90
C VAL A 305 4.38 -23.76 19.06
N ALA A 306 4.73 -23.40 20.30
CA ALA A 306 4.28 -24.11 21.49
C ALA A 306 2.75 -24.09 21.60
N TYR A 307 2.11 -22.95 21.33
CA TYR A 307 0.66 -22.79 21.31
C TYR A 307 -0.01 -23.78 20.34
N GLU A 308 0.48 -23.86 19.10
CA GLU A 308 -0.09 -24.78 18.09
C GLU A 308 0.12 -26.25 18.46
N SER A 309 1.25 -26.58 19.09
CA SER A 309 1.52 -27.95 19.57
C SER A 309 0.64 -28.37 20.75
N GLN A 310 0.18 -27.41 21.55
CA GLN A 310 -0.75 -27.66 22.66
C GLN A 310 -2.19 -27.78 22.18
N ALA A 311 -2.57 -27.00 21.16
CA ALA A 311 -3.86 -27.15 20.51
C ALA A 311 -4.02 -28.59 20.01
N LEU A 312 -3.07 -29.10 19.22
CA LEU A 312 -3.11 -30.45 18.61
C LEU A 312 -3.17 -31.64 19.60
N LYS A 313 -3.09 -31.44 20.92
CA LYS A 313 -3.13 -32.49 21.96
C LYS A 313 -4.51 -32.64 22.60
#